data_AF-A0A8T6DLE3-F1
#
_entry.id   AF-A0A8T6DLE3-F1
#
_cell.length_a   1.000
_cell.length_b   1.000
_cell.length_c   1.000
_cell.angle_alpha   90.00
_cell.angle_beta   90.00
_cell.angle_gamma   90.00
#
_symmetry.space_group_name_H-M   'P 1'
#
loop_
_entity.id
_entity.type
_entity.pdbx_description
1 polymer ?
#
loop_
_entity_poly.entity_id
_entity_poly.type
_entity_poly.pdbx_seq_one_letter_code
_entity_poly.pdbx_strand_id
1 'polypeptide(L)'
;MEGQQRRLRRRPLPEERGIRVLPCRRRRAGIRLSASPDARRLTAGCARFGTRRTFARSISERRPMHDDPWEHGHYGAEDEVIFGSIAEDGFPINPDWLRLTSVGIDIGSSTSHLMFSKLVMRRRSTEMSSEFEVVFRQVLYRSPILLTPYSDPDTIDTDSLGEFVKQSYAEAELEADDIDTGAVICTGEAVRKHNSEAIIRMLAAAGGRFVCATAGPNLEGILGAHGSGAAARSLKIGAGMNVDMGGGTTKIAIAQDGKVAETMAINVGARLIAWDADSVVERIEEAGRTIANSVGVDVQVGKRMEEEEKEKVAEKLADLLFEALSRSEYSQLA
;
A
#
# COMPACT_ATOMS: atom_id res chain seq x y z
N MET A 1 5.12 20.51 61.09
CA MET A 1 4.11 21.48 60.64
C MET A 1 4.35 21.74 59.18
N GLU A 2 3.29 21.61 58.37
CA GLU A 2 3.03 22.24 57.05
C GLU A 2 4.08 22.03 55.94
N GLY A 3 3.83 21.36 54.81
CA GLY A 3 2.58 21.16 54.08
C GLY A 3 2.53 22.10 52.88
N GLN A 4 3.06 21.71 51.71
CA GLN A 4 2.71 22.33 50.42
C GLN A 4 2.81 21.30 49.28
N GLN A 5 1.74 20.53 49.09
CA GLN A 5 1.46 19.82 47.85
C GLN A 5 1.07 20.83 46.76
N ARG A 6 1.94 21.06 45.78
CA ARG A 6 1.56 21.75 44.53
C ARG A 6 0.77 20.78 43.66
N ARG A 7 -0.57 20.92 43.66
CA ARG A 7 -1.46 20.33 42.65
C ARG A 7 -1.13 20.92 41.26
N LEU A 8 -0.49 20.14 40.41
CA LEU A 8 -0.41 20.42 38.97
C LEU A 8 -1.82 20.27 38.39
N ARG A 9 -2.45 21.40 38.03
CA ARG A 9 -3.70 21.44 37.26
C ARG A 9 -3.43 20.83 35.88
N ARG A 10 -4.12 19.73 35.55
CA ARG A 10 -4.16 19.17 34.19
C ARG A 10 -4.69 20.26 33.24
N ARG A 11 -3.87 20.69 32.27
CA ARG A 11 -4.35 21.44 31.11
C ARG A 11 -5.19 20.48 30.25
N PRO A 12 -6.38 20.87 29.78
CA PRO A 12 -7.10 20.08 28.79
C PRO A 12 -6.30 20.06 27.48
N LEU A 13 -6.24 18.89 26.83
CA LEU A 13 -5.66 18.70 25.51
C LEU A 13 -6.43 19.57 24.48
N PRO A 14 -5.75 20.16 23.48
CA PRO A 14 -6.44 20.90 22.43
C PRO A 14 -7.29 19.94 21.60
N GLU A 15 -8.56 20.31 21.42
CA GLU A 15 -9.53 19.62 20.57
C GLU A 15 -8.95 19.39 19.16
N GLU A 16 -9.05 18.16 18.67
CA GLU A 16 -8.76 17.78 17.30
C GLU A 16 -9.62 18.64 16.35
N ARG A 17 -8.98 19.59 15.68
CA ARG A 17 -9.61 20.33 14.59
C ARG A 17 -9.74 19.40 13.39
N GLY A 18 -10.93 18.82 13.27
CA GLY A 18 -11.36 18.07 12.09
C GLY A 18 -11.05 18.83 10.80
N ILE A 19 -10.56 18.08 9.82
CA ILE A 19 -10.28 18.51 8.45
C ILE A 19 -11.54 19.19 7.88
N ARG A 20 -11.44 20.50 7.59
CA ARG A 20 -12.48 21.22 6.83
C ARG A 20 -12.35 20.84 5.35
N VAL A 21 -13.17 19.90 4.92
CA VAL A 21 -13.52 19.78 3.49
C VAL A 21 -14.37 20.99 3.13
N LEU A 22 -13.86 21.88 2.28
CA LEU A 22 -14.63 23.00 1.74
C LEU A 22 -15.73 22.47 0.81
N PRO A 23 -17.03 22.72 1.08
CA PRO A 23 -18.09 22.23 0.21
C PRO A 23 -18.15 23.08 -1.07
N CYS A 24 -17.89 22.45 -2.20
CA CYS A 24 -18.22 22.99 -3.52
C CYS A 24 -19.76 23.03 -3.67
N ARG A 25 -20.32 24.24 -3.82
CA ARG A 25 -21.75 24.47 -4.02
C ARG A 25 -22.24 23.78 -5.29
N ARG A 26 -22.90 22.62 -5.18
CA ARG A 26 -23.71 22.05 -6.27
C ARG A 26 -25.13 22.57 -6.20
N ARG A 27 -25.57 23.19 -7.29
CA ARG A 27 -26.95 23.65 -7.54
C ARG A 27 -27.90 22.45 -7.45
N ARG A 28 -29.00 22.62 -6.73
CA ARG A 28 -30.12 21.67 -6.69
C ARG A 28 -30.82 21.64 -8.05
N ALA A 29 -30.87 20.48 -8.69
CA ALA A 29 -31.93 20.10 -9.60
C ALA A 29 -32.66 18.92 -8.94
N GLY A 30 -33.91 19.17 -8.54
CA GLY A 30 -34.73 18.18 -7.88
C GLY A 30 -35.35 17.21 -8.89
N ILE A 31 -35.31 15.93 -8.58
CA ILE A 31 -36.21 14.94 -9.16
C ILE A 31 -36.73 14.08 -8.00
N ARG A 32 -38.04 14.17 -7.76
CA ARG A 32 -38.79 13.30 -6.86
C ARG A 32 -38.90 11.93 -7.52
N LEU A 33 -38.56 10.87 -6.79
CA LEU A 33 -39.00 9.52 -7.12
C LEU A 33 -39.99 9.07 -6.04
N SER A 34 -41.20 8.82 -6.49
CA SER A 34 -42.34 8.28 -5.77
C SER A 34 -42.13 6.80 -5.44
N ALA A 35 -42.32 6.44 -4.18
CA ALA A 35 -42.50 5.07 -3.74
C ALA A 35 -43.91 4.56 -4.12
N SER A 36 -44.00 3.30 -4.54
CA SER A 36 -45.23 2.50 -4.45
C SER A 36 -44.91 1.15 -3.79
N PRO A 37 -45.70 0.70 -2.81
CA PRO A 37 -45.52 -0.57 -2.11
C PRO A 37 -46.40 -1.69 -2.70
N ASP A 38 -46.26 -2.88 -2.09
CA ASP A 38 -47.09 -4.09 -2.16
C ASP A 38 -46.64 -5.23 -3.10
N ALA A 39 -46.14 -6.31 -2.49
CA ALA A 39 -46.89 -7.58 -2.43
C ALA A 39 -46.30 -8.52 -1.36
N ARG A 40 -47.17 -9.31 -0.75
CA ARG A 40 -47.01 -10.02 0.52
C ARG A 40 -46.45 -11.44 0.35
N ARG A 41 -45.83 -11.92 1.45
CA ARG A 41 -45.84 -13.27 2.07
C ARG A 41 -46.03 -14.50 1.17
N LEU A 42 -45.14 -15.49 1.36
CA LEU A 42 -45.51 -16.90 1.57
C LEU A 42 -44.43 -17.61 2.41
N THR A 43 -44.89 -18.61 3.16
CA THR A 43 -44.30 -19.26 4.34
C THR A 43 -43.68 -20.64 4.06
N ALA A 44 -42.63 -21.00 4.82
CA ALA A 44 -42.27 -22.29 5.45
C ALA A 44 -42.40 -23.68 4.73
N GLY A 45 -41.39 -24.55 4.99
CA GLY A 45 -41.43 -26.04 4.90
C GLY A 45 -40.25 -26.63 4.10
N CYS A 46 -39.17 -27.18 4.69
CA CYS A 46 -38.94 -28.46 5.40
C CYS A 46 -38.95 -29.75 4.53
N ALA A 47 -37.78 -30.43 4.53
CA ALA A 47 -37.50 -31.88 4.49
C ALA A 47 -37.56 -32.76 3.21
N ARG A 48 -36.35 -33.26 2.84
CA ARG A 48 -35.87 -34.65 2.57
C ARG A 48 -36.34 -35.51 1.36
N PHE A 49 -35.41 -36.43 1.01
CA PHE A 49 -35.40 -37.55 0.03
C PHE A 49 -35.10 -37.18 -1.43
N GLY A 50 -34.24 -37.86 -2.21
CA GLY A 50 -33.40 -39.04 -2.04
C GLY A 50 -32.91 -39.57 -3.41
N THR A 51 -31.74 -40.21 -3.40
CA THR A 51 -31.22 -41.26 -4.33
C THR A 51 -30.81 -40.98 -5.79
N ARG A 52 -29.49 -41.17 -6.01
CA ARG A 52 -28.76 -41.95 -7.05
C ARG A 52 -29.14 -41.79 -8.53
N ARG A 53 -28.15 -41.38 -9.33
CA ARG A 53 -27.73 -42.10 -10.55
C ARG A 53 -26.26 -41.84 -10.88
N THR A 54 -25.48 -42.91 -10.85
CA THR A 54 -24.13 -43.07 -11.36
C THR A 54 -24.14 -43.09 -12.90
N PHE A 55 -23.24 -42.37 -13.53
CA PHE A 55 -22.82 -42.64 -14.92
C PHE A 55 -21.30 -42.59 -14.99
N ALA A 56 -20.70 -43.72 -15.36
CA ALA A 56 -19.28 -43.89 -15.62
C ALA A 56 -19.01 -43.69 -17.12
N ARG A 57 -17.93 -42.98 -17.43
CA ARG A 57 -17.09 -42.99 -18.65
C ARG A 57 -16.17 -41.76 -18.52
N SER A 58 -14.90 -41.75 -18.87
CA SER A 58 -13.94 -42.71 -19.42
C SER A 58 -12.57 -42.09 -19.21
N ILE A 59 -11.57 -42.90 -18.89
CA ILE A 59 -10.17 -42.48 -18.78
C ILE A 59 -9.71 -42.01 -20.17
N SER A 60 -9.20 -40.78 -20.26
CA SER A 60 -8.47 -40.25 -21.41
C SER A 60 -7.33 -39.38 -20.88
N GLU A 61 -6.13 -39.95 -21.02
CA GLU A 61 -4.84 -39.33 -21.28
C GLU A 61 -4.48 -38.00 -20.58
N ARG A 62 -3.48 -38.11 -19.70
CA ARG A 62 -2.76 -37.00 -19.07
C ARG A 62 -2.17 -36.07 -20.14
N ARG A 63 -2.63 -34.83 -20.18
CA ARG A 63 -1.89 -33.70 -20.73
C ARG A 63 -1.10 -33.02 -19.61
N PRO A 64 0.12 -32.52 -19.85
CA PRO A 64 0.87 -31.77 -18.85
C PRO A 64 0.15 -30.43 -18.61
N MET A 65 -0.28 -30.17 -17.37
CA MET A 65 -0.69 -28.83 -16.95
C MET A 65 0.57 -27.98 -16.89
N HIS A 66 0.68 -27.02 -17.81
CA HIS A 66 1.67 -25.97 -17.75
C HIS A 66 1.20 -24.89 -16.77
N ASP A 67 2.07 -24.58 -15.80
CA ASP A 67 1.95 -23.43 -14.90
C ASP A 67 2.31 -22.15 -15.67
N ASP A 68 1.31 -21.35 -16.06
CA ASP A 68 1.53 -19.97 -16.51
C ASP A 68 0.39 -19.07 -15.98
N PRO A 69 0.65 -17.97 -15.23
CA PRO A 69 -0.40 -17.18 -14.57
C PRO A 69 -1.19 -16.24 -15.50
N TRP A 70 -0.99 -16.33 -16.81
CA TRP A 70 -1.59 -15.44 -17.79
C TRP A 70 -2.75 -16.14 -18.49
N GLU A 71 -3.97 -15.92 -17.99
CA GLU A 71 -5.13 -16.06 -18.85
C GLU A 71 -5.00 -15.00 -19.95
N HIS A 72 -4.47 -15.42 -21.10
CA HIS A 72 -4.75 -14.76 -22.35
C HIS A 72 -6.28 -14.81 -22.54
N GLY A 73 -6.92 -13.64 -22.46
CA GLY A 73 -8.29 -13.52 -22.93
C GLY A 73 -8.33 -14.02 -24.37
N HIS A 74 -9.05 -15.12 -24.60
CA HIS A 74 -9.39 -15.53 -25.95
C HIS A 74 -10.20 -14.40 -26.56
N TYR A 75 -9.57 -13.61 -27.43
CA TYR A 75 -10.31 -12.73 -28.32
C TYR A 75 -11.25 -13.61 -29.13
N GLY A 76 -12.54 -13.34 -28.98
CA GLY A 76 -13.58 -14.02 -29.73
C GLY A 76 -13.24 -14.01 -31.22
N ALA A 77 -13.70 -15.06 -31.88
CA ALA A 77 -13.60 -15.21 -33.32
C ALA A 77 -14.00 -13.91 -34.05
N GLU A 78 -13.33 -13.72 -35.19
CA GLU A 78 -13.55 -12.70 -36.21
C GLU A 78 -15.02 -12.21 -36.25
N ASP A 79 -15.20 -10.89 -36.26
CA ASP A 79 -16.47 -10.14 -36.44
C ASP A 79 -17.18 -9.59 -35.19
N GLU A 80 -16.48 -8.83 -34.34
CA GLU A 80 -17.12 -7.74 -33.59
C GLU A 80 -16.19 -6.51 -33.52
N VAL A 81 -16.11 -5.78 -34.64
CA VAL A 81 -15.47 -4.46 -34.70
C VAL A 81 -16.37 -3.47 -33.95
N ILE A 82 -16.17 -3.37 -32.63
CA ILE A 82 -16.83 -2.35 -31.82
C ILE A 82 -16.14 -1.01 -32.11
N PHE A 83 -16.83 -0.18 -32.89
CA PHE A 83 -16.51 1.19 -33.29
C PHE A 83 -15.50 1.94 -32.39
N GLY A 84 -14.33 2.20 -32.96
CA GLY A 84 -13.27 3.05 -32.44
C GLY A 84 -11.98 2.77 -33.21
N SER A 85 -11.33 3.79 -33.76
CA SER A 85 -10.02 3.65 -34.41
C SER A 85 -9.05 2.96 -33.45
N ILE A 86 -8.32 1.95 -33.91
CA ILE A 86 -7.22 1.35 -33.14
C ILE A 86 -5.99 2.24 -33.35
N ALA A 87 -5.30 2.64 -32.28
CA ALA A 87 -4.05 3.38 -32.35
C ALA A 87 -2.93 2.51 -32.99
N GLU A 88 -1.83 3.13 -33.42
CA GLU A 88 -0.68 2.42 -34.03
C GLU A 88 -0.07 1.35 -33.11
N ASP A 89 -0.30 1.45 -31.81
CA ASP A 89 0.15 0.50 -30.79
C ASP A 89 -0.89 -0.58 -30.43
N GLY A 90 -1.97 -0.71 -31.21
CA GLY A 90 -2.93 -1.82 -31.12
C GLY A 90 -4.06 -1.64 -30.09
N PHE A 91 -4.19 -0.47 -29.46
CA PHE A 91 -5.24 -0.23 -28.46
C PHE A 91 -6.43 0.58 -29.00
N PRO A 92 -7.67 0.32 -28.52
CA PRO A 92 -8.86 1.06 -28.94
C PRO A 92 -8.80 2.56 -28.56
N ILE A 93 -9.16 3.43 -29.50
CA ILE A 93 -9.36 4.87 -29.26
C ILE A 93 -10.88 5.11 -29.19
N ASN A 94 -11.44 5.05 -27.99
CA ASN A 94 -12.84 5.42 -27.74
C ASN A 94 -12.97 5.95 -26.28
N PRO A 95 -14.07 6.64 -25.92
CA PRO A 95 -14.20 7.33 -24.62
C PRO A 95 -14.33 6.41 -23.40
N ASP A 96 -14.39 5.10 -23.63
CA ASP A 96 -14.38 4.09 -22.56
C ASP A 96 -12.97 3.65 -22.20
N TRP A 97 -11.95 4.02 -22.99
CA TRP A 97 -10.56 3.72 -22.71
C TRP A 97 -9.78 5.00 -22.44
N LEU A 98 -9.00 4.98 -21.35
CA LEU A 98 -8.11 6.07 -20.97
C LEU A 98 -6.69 5.52 -20.85
N ARG A 99 -5.73 6.29 -21.37
CA ARG A 99 -4.30 5.94 -21.36
C ARG A 99 -3.57 7.05 -20.66
N LEU A 100 -2.82 6.70 -19.62
CA LEU A 100 -2.09 7.66 -18.81
C LEU A 100 -0.66 7.18 -18.62
N THR A 101 0.31 8.04 -18.87
CA THR A 101 1.64 7.92 -18.30
C THR A 101 1.58 8.42 -16.87
N SER A 102 2.03 7.60 -15.94
CA SER A 102 1.97 7.88 -14.51
C SER A 102 3.33 7.75 -13.85
N VAL A 103 3.52 8.50 -12.77
CA VAL A 103 4.64 8.34 -11.85
C VAL A 103 4.14 8.05 -10.43
N GLY A 104 4.73 7.06 -9.79
CA GLY A 104 4.55 6.79 -8.36
C GLY A 104 5.86 7.06 -7.63
N ILE A 105 5.83 7.90 -6.61
CA ILE A 105 6.97 8.20 -5.74
C ILE A 105 6.61 7.74 -4.33
N ASP A 106 7.41 6.85 -3.76
CA ASP A 106 7.30 6.42 -2.37
C ASP A 106 8.50 6.93 -1.58
N ILE A 107 8.22 7.58 -0.47
CA ILE A 107 9.19 8.18 0.43
C ILE A 107 8.96 7.56 1.80
N GLY A 108 9.69 6.48 2.06
CA GLY A 108 9.70 5.82 3.35
C GLY A 108 10.74 6.39 4.30
N SER A 109 10.74 5.90 5.54
CA SER A 109 11.70 6.32 6.56
C SER A 109 13.13 5.85 6.29
N SER A 110 13.31 4.79 5.50
CA SER A 110 14.62 4.19 5.23
C SER A 110 15.00 4.24 3.77
N THR A 111 14.02 4.12 2.88
CA THR A 111 14.23 4.10 1.44
C THR A 111 13.21 4.99 0.73
N SER A 112 13.67 5.60 -0.37
CA SER A 112 12.84 6.30 -1.32
C SER A 112 13.02 5.67 -2.71
N HIS A 113 11.93 5.55 -3.46
CA HIS A 113 11.99 5.04 -4.83
C HIS A 113 10.85 5.59 -5.67
N LEU A 114 11.04 5.59 -6.99
CA LEU A 114 10.00 5.99 -7.93
C LEU A 114 9.89 5.05 -9.13
N MET A 115 8.70 5.05 -9.74
CA MET A 115 8.35 4.20 -10.86
C MET A 115 7.52 4.99 -11.87
N PHE A 116 7.89 4.87 -13.15
CA PHE A 116 7.05 5.32 -14.25
C PHE A 116 6.27 4.15 -14.84
N SER A 117 5.01 4.36 -15.19
CA SER A 117 4.16 3.33 -15.77
C SER A 117 3.15 3.91 -16.76
N LYS A 118 2.93 3.20 -17.87
CA LYS A 118 1.74 3.39 -18.70
C LYS A 118 0.59 2.60 -18.11
N LEU A 119 -0.51 3.29 -17.84
CA LEU A 119 -1.76 2.73 -17.37
C LEU A 119 -2.76 2.76 -18.51
N VAL A 120 -3.38 1.61 -18.77
CA VAL A 120 -4.57 1.52 -19.62
C VAL A 120 -5.74 1.24 -18.69
N MET A 121 -6.72 2.12 -18.75
CA MET A 121 -7.90 2.07 -17.92
C MET A 121 -9.15 1.92 -18.78
N ARG A 122 -10.13 1.19 -18.27
CA ARG A 122 -11.43 1.00 -18.91
C ARG A 122 -12.53 1.57 -18.01
N ARG A 123 -13.49 2.28 -18.60
CA ARG A 123 -14.70 2.72 -17.90
C ARG A 123 -15.52 1.50 -17.51
N ARG A 124 -15.98 1.46 -16.26
CA ARG A 124 -16.95 0.44 -15.83
C ARG A 124 -18.27 0.63 -16.58
N SER A 125 -18.69 -0.38 -17.31
CA SER A 125 -19.86 -0.33 -18.20
C SER A 125 -21.22 -0.40 -17.48
N THR A 126 -21.23 -0.52 -16.16
CA THR A 126 -22.47 -0.47 -15.38
C THR A 126 -22.91 0.97 -15.15
N GLU A 127 -24.09 1.32 -15.67
CA GLU A 127 -24.89 2.51 -15.31
C GLU A 127 -24.17 3.86 -15.33
N MET A 128 -23.74 4.34 -16.51
CA MET A 128 -23.22 5.72 -16.68
C MET A 128 -22.10 6.08 -15.69
N SER A 129 -21.32 5.09 -15.25
CA SER A 129 -20.27 5.29 -14.27
C SER A 129 -19.16 6.18 -14.81
N SER A 130 -18.67 7.08 -13.95
CA SER A 130 -17.46 7.87 -14.20
C SER A 130 -16.19 7.16 -13.70
N GLU A 131 -16.32 5.94 -13.18
CA GLU A 131 -15.21 5.17 -12.64
C GLU A 131 -14.47 4.44 -13.74
N PHE A 132 -13.15 4.59 -13.71
CA PHE A 132 -12.21 3.86 -14.53
C PHE A 132 -11.49 2.83 -13.66
N GLU A 133 -11.32 1.61 -14.18
CA GLU A 133 -10.49 0.58 -13.58
C GLU A 133 -9.22 0.36 -14.41
N VAL A 134 -8.08 0.19 -13.75
CA VAL A 134 -6.82 -0.15 -14.43
C VAL A 134 -6.92 -1.59 -14.91
N VAL A 135 -6.88 -1.79 -16.23
CA VAL A 135 -6.95 -3.12 -16.86
C VAL A 135 -5.60 -3.61 -17.35
N PHE A 136 -4.67 -2.68 -17.58
CA PHE A 136 -3.30 -3.03 -17.93
C PHE A 136 -2.32 -1.97 -17.41
N ARG A 137 -1.14 -2.42 -16.99
CA ARG A 137 -0.04 -1.59 -16.52
C ARG A 137 1.26 -2.09 -17.12
N GLN A 138 1.98 -1.20 -17.80
CA GLN A 138 3.34 -1.43 -18.26
C GLN A 138 4.29 -0.56 -17.45
N VAL A 139 5.27 -1.17 -16.80
CA VAL A 139 6.37 -0.44 -16.15
C VAL A 139 7.30 0.08 -17.24
N LEU A 140 7.52 1.40 -17.26
CA LEU A 140 8.48 2.03 -18.17
C LEU A 140 9.87 2.05 -17.56
N TYR A 141 9.96 2.42 -16.29
CA TYR A 141 11.20 2.57 -15.56
C TYR A 141 10.98 2.39 -14.06
N ARG A 142 12.00 1.88 -13.37
CA ARG A 142 12.08 1.82 -11.91
C ARG A 142 13.41 2.42 -11.49
N SER A 143 13.39 3.36 -10.56
CA SER A 143 14.62 3.91 -10.03
C SER A 143 15.41 2.86 -9.26
N PRO A 144 16.73 3.06 -9.10
CA PRO A 144 17.46 2.48 -7.98
C PRO A 144 16.77 2.80 -6.65
N ILE A 145 17.03 1.97 -5.63
CA ILE A 145 16.59 2.25 -4.27
C ILE A 145 17.53 3.29 -3.66
N LEU A 146 17.02 4.47 -3.34
CA LEU A 146 17.75 5.48 -2.59
C LEU A 146 17.55 5.21 -1.10
N LEU A 147 18.62 5.17 -0.31
CA LEU A 147 18.47 5.31 1.14
C LEU A 147 17.98 6.72 1.43
N THR A 148 16.82 6.86 2.09
CA THR A 148 16.19 8.16 2.31
C THR A 148 17.22 9.13 2.91
N PRO A 149 17.55 10.23 2.23
CA PRO A 149 18.62 11.11 2.67
C PRO A 149 18.10 12.00 3.80
N TYR A 150 18.91 12.17 4.85
CA TYR A 150 18.58 12.96 6.02
C TYR A 150 19.68 13.99 6.27
N SER A 151 19.31 15.25 6.51
CA SER A 151 20.25 16.29 6.95
C SER A 151 20.53 16.20 8.45
N ASP A 152 19.55 15.68 9.19
CA ASP A 152 19.61 15.41 10.63
C ASP A 152 18.57 14.32 10.97
N PRO A 153 18.56 13.77 12.21
CA PRO A 153 17.66 12.68 12.57
C PRO A 153 16.16 12.91 12.29
N ASP A 154 15.71 14.17 12.21
CA ASP A 154 14.31 14.55 12.06
C ASP A 154 13.96 15.34 10.79
N THR A 155 14.92 15.49 9.87
CA THR A 155 14.75 16.25 8.63
C THR A 155 15.29 15.51 7.42
N ILE A 156 14.44 15.29 6.43
CA ILE A 156 14.82 14.69 5.14
C ILE A 156 15.58 15.74 4.31
N ASP A 157 16.69 15.37 3.70
CA ASP A 157 17.41 16.25 2.78
C ASP A 157 16.65 16.37 1.46
N THR A 158 16.01 17.52 1.25
CA THR A 158 15.16 17.78 0.09
C THR A 158 15.96 17.99 -1.19
N ASP A 159 17.19 18.47 -1.09
CA ASP A 159 18.03 18.75 -2.26
C ASP A 159 18.52 17.43 -2.85
N SER A 160 19.07 16.55 -2.00
CA SER A 160 19.45 15.19 -2.39
C SER A 160 18.27 14.40 -2.96
N LEU A 161 17.08 14.52 -2.34
CA LEU A 161 15.87 13.88 -2.86
C LEU A 161 15.41 14.46 -4.20
N GLY A 162 15.52 15.77 -4.38
CA GLY A 162 15.19 16.45 -5.64
C GLY A 162 16.13 16.07 -6.77
N GLU A 163 17.43 15.94 -6.50
CA GLU A 163 18.42 15.43 -7.46
C GLU A 163 18.12 13.99 -7.88
N PHE A 164 17.78 13.12 -6.93
CA PHE A 164 17.36 11.75 -7.22
C PHE A 164 16.15 11.68 -8.17
N VAL A 165 15.13 12.52 -7.94
CA VAL A 165 13.96 12.58 -8.81
C VAL A 165 14.37 13.05 -10.21
N LYS A 166 15.13 14.15 -10.33
CA LYS A 166 15.61 14.67 -11.63
C LYS A 166 16.42 13.63 -12.40
N GLN A 167 17.34 12.95 -11.73
CA GLN A 167 18.14 11.89 -12.34
C GLN A 167 17.26 10.75 -12.84
N SER A 168 16.25 10.35 -12.07
CA SER A 168 15.35 9.27 -12.49
C SER A 168 14.47 9.65 -13.68
N TYR A 169 14.06 10.91 -13.83
CA TYR A 169 13.40 11.40 -15.06
C TYR A 169 14.35 11.32 -16.26
N ALA A 170 15.59 11.79 -16.10
CA ALA A 170 16.60 11.75 -17.15
C ALA A 170 16.93 10.32 -17.59
N GLU A 171 17.09 9.38 -16.64
CA GLU A 171 17.34 7.96 -16.92
C GLU A 171 16.13 7.25 -17.54
N ALA A 172 14.92 7.70 -17.24
CA ALA A 172 13.71 7.19 -17.87
C ALA A 172 13.46 7.79 -19.27
N GLU A 173 14.26 8.78 -19.69
CA GLU A 173 14.06 9.57 -20.90
C GLU A 173 12.66 10.20 -20.96
N LEU A 174 12.20 10.71 -19.83
CA LEU A 174 10.89 11.37 -19.68
C LEU A 174 11.06 12.79 -19.15
N GLU A 175 10.21 13.69 -19.62
CA GLU A 175 10.04 15.04 -19.09
C GLU A 175 8.80 15.14 -18.21
N ALA A 176 8.72 16.18 -17.39
CA ALA A 176 7.56 16.45 -16.54
C ALA A 176 6.24 16.55 -17.33
N ASP A 177 6.29 17.08 -18.55
CA ASP A 177 5.14 17.24 -19.44
C ASP A 177 4.67 15.92 -20.07
N ASP A 178 5.48 14.86 -20.03
CA ASP A 178 5.10 13.52 -20.49
C ASP A 178 4.24 12.75 -19.47
N ILE A 179 4.10 13.29 -18.24
CA ILE A 179 3.38 12.66 -17.14
C ILE A 179 1.96 13.20 -17.04
N ASP A 180 0.97 12.34 -17.30
CA ASP A 180 -0.44 12.73 -17.22
C ASP A 180 -0.94 12.86 -15.77
N THR A 181 -0.42 12.02 -14.88
CA THR A 181 -0.84 11.94 -13.47
C THR A 181 0.27 11.38 -12.59
N GLY A 182 0.28 11.71 -11.31
CA GLY A 182 1.20 11.06 -10.38
C GLY A 182 0.66 10.91 -8.97
N ALA A 183 1.28 10.00 -8.23
CA ALA A 183 1.03 9.80 -6.82
C ALA A 183 2.34 9.92 -6.04
N VAL A 184 2.35 10.77 -5.01
CA VAL A 184 3.46 10.83 -4.05
C VAL A 184 2.94 10.35 -2.71
N ILE A 185 3.54 9.28 -2.21
CA ILE A 185 3.18 8.66 -0.94
C ILE A 185 4.36 8.82 0.00
N CYS A 186 4.10 9.42 1.16
CA CYS A 186 5.05 9.44 2.25
C CYS A 186 4.54 8.48 3.34
N THR A 187 5.40 7.55 3.77
CA THR A 187 5.06 6.42 4.65
C THR A 187 5.92 6.40 5.92
N GLY A 188 5.45 5.66 6.93
CA GLY A 188 6.18 5.42 8.18
C GLY A 188 6.61 6.69 8.93
N GLU A 189 7.81 6.65 9.52
CA GLU A 189 8.34 7.78 10.29
C GLU A 189 8.71 9.00 9.43
N ALA A 190 8.85 8.86 8.10
CA ALA A 190 9.10 9.99 7.20
C ALA A 190 7.97 11.03 7.25
N VAL A 191 6.74 10.58 7.50
CA VAL A 191 5.56 11.43 7.68
C VAL A 191 5.71 12.39 8.87
N ARG A 192 6.36 11.94 9.94
CA ARG A 192 6.53 12.70 11.19
C ARG A 192 7.66 13.71 11.14
N LYS A 193 8.45 13.70 10.06
CA LYS A 193 9.58 14.61 9.88
C LYS A 193 9.08 16.02 9.61
N HIS A 194 9.83 17.00 10.10
CA HIS A 194 9.39 18.40 10.16
C HIS A 194 9.09 19.01 8.78
N ASN A 195 9.68 18.46 7.72
CA ASN A 195 9.58 18.97 6.36
C ASN A 195 8.82 18.06 5.38
N SER A 196 8.08 17.04 5.85
CA SER A 196 7.32 16.12 4.99
C SER A 196 6.31 16.84 4.08
N GLU A 197 5.61 17.86 4.60
CA GLU A 197 4.71 18.69 3.80
C GLU A 197 5.44 19.51 2.72
N ALA A 198 6.64 20.00 3.02
CA ALA A 198 7.42 20.78 2.06
C ALA A 198 7.90 19.90 0.90
N ILE A 199 8.28 18.66 1.19
CA ILE A 199 8.67 17.65 0.20
C ILE A 199 7.51 17.31 -0.73
N ILE A 200 6.34 17.04 -0.14
CA ILE A 200 5.11 16.80 -0.89
C ILE A 200 4.81 17.96 -1.85
N ARG A 201 4.91 19.21 -1.38
CA ARG A 201 4.66 20.39 -2.21
C ARG A 201 5.71 20.58 -3.30
N MET A 202 6.99 20.36 -3.00
CA MET A 202 8.08 20.43 -3.96
C MET A 202 7.84 19.45 -5.12
N LEU A 203 7.50 18.21 -4.81
CA LEU A 203 7.25 17.16 -5.80
C LEU A 203 5.97 17.42 -6.58
N ALA A 204 4.91 17.91 -5.91
CA ALA A 204 3.67 18.30 -6.58
C ALA A 204 3.86 19.45 -7.58
N ALA A 205 4.77 20.39 -7.30
CA ALA A 205 5.05 21.51 -8.17
C ALA A 205 5.87 21.13 -9.42
N ALA A 206 6.59 20.00 -9.38
CA ALA A 206 7.60 19.63 -10.37
C ALA A 206 7.10 18.76 -11.55
N GLY A 207 5.83 18.34 -11.61
CA GLY A 207 5.40 17.32 -12.60
C GLY A 207 3.88 17.16 -12.79
N GLY A 208 3.13 18.27 -12.76
CA GLY A 208 1.72 18.26 -13.15
C GLY A 208 0.73 17.82 -12.06
N ARG A 209 -0.36 17.16 -12.47
CA ARG A 209 -1.52 16.84 -11.62
C ARG A 209 -1.22 15.68 -10.68
N PHE A 210 -0.53 15.97 -9.58
CA PHE A 210 -0.24 14.99 -8.53
C PHE A 210 -1.34 14.88 -7.47
N VAL A 211 -1.56 13.65 -7.04
CA VAL A 211 -2.18 13.37 -5.75
C VAL A 211 -1.06 13.09 -4.75
N CYS A 212 -0.91 13.96 -3.78
CA CYS A 212 0.01 13.73 -2.68
C CYS A 212 -0.76 13.26 -1.47
N ALA A 213 -0.35 12.12 -0.92
CA ALA A 213 -0.99 11.53 0.23
C ALA A 213 0.06 11.14 1.26
N THR A 214 -0.25 11.48 2.50
CA THR A 214 0.42 10.91 3.66
C THR A 214 -0.28 9.61 4.00
N ALA A 215 0.43 8.49 3.94
CA ALA A 215 -0.12 7.20 4.29
C ALA A 215 0.23 6.84 5.73
N GLY A 216 -0.80 6.79 6.58
CA GLY A 216 -0.68 6.11 7.87
C GLY A 216 -0.46 4.60 7.67
N PRO A 217 -0.03 3.89 8.73
CA PRO A 217 0.36 2.47 8.65
C PRO A 217 -0.72 1.56 8.03
N ASN A 218 -2.01 1.84 8.30
CA ASN A 218 -3.11 1.07 7.73
C ASN A 218 -3.25 1.28 6.21
N LEU A 219 -3.10 2.53 5.73
CA LEU A 219 -3.16 2.80 4.29
C LEU A 219 -1.97 2.15 3.57
N GLU A 220 -0.78 2.19 4.17
CA GLU A 220 0.40 1.48 3.66
C GLU A 220 0.14 -0.02 3.56
N GLY A 221 -0.44 -0.65 4.58
CA GLY A 221 -0.85 -2.06 4.54
C GLY A 221 -1.87 -2.38 3.44
N ILE A 222 -2.86 -1.52 3.24
CA ILE A 222 -3.86 -1.67 2.16
C ILE A 222 -3.17 -1.57 0.79
N LEU A 223 -2.34 -0.56 0.58
CA LEU A 223 -1.61 -0.34 -0.66
C LEU A 223 -0.67 -1.50 -0.96
N GLY A 224 0.05 -1.99 0.06
CA GLY A 224 0.92 -3.16 -0.03
C GLY A 224 0.15 -4.42 -0.46
N ALA A 225 -1.03 -4.68 0.11
CA ALA A 225 -1.86 -5.83 -0.27
C ALA A 225 -2.39 -5.77 -1.71
N HIS A 226 -2.70 -4.57 -2.22
CA HIS A 226 -3.07 -4.39 -3.62
C HIS A 226 -1.84 -4.47 -4.54
N GLY A 227 -0.73 -3.82 -4.17
CA GLY A 227 0.50 -3.77 -4.94
C GLY A 227 1.21 -5.12 -5.09
N SER A 228 1.17 -5.96 -4.06
CA SER A 228 1.70 -7.34 -4.09
C SER A 228 0.77 -8.33 -4.83
N GLY A 229 -0.47 -7.92 -5.11
CA GLY A 229 -1.50 -8.77 -5.68
C GLY A 229 -2.17 -9.71 -4.67
N ALA A 230 -1.90 -9.59 -3.36
CA ALA A 230 -2.56 -10.39 -2.34
C ALA A 230 -4.09 -10.24 -2.37
N ALA A 231 -4.58 -9.00 -2.54
CA ALA A 231 -6.00 -8.71 -2.71
C ALA A 231 -6.58 -9.46 -3.92
N ALA A 232 -5.98 -9.32 -5.10
CA ALA A 232 -6.43 -10.00 -6.32
C ALA A 232 -6.36 -11.52 -6.19
N ARG A 233 -5.30 -12.05 -5.59
CA ARG A 233 -5.11 -13.49 -5.37
C ARG A 233 -6.17 -14.08 -4.45
N SER A 234 -6.62 -13.33 -3.44
CA SER A 234 -7.66 -13.79 -2.49
C SER A 234 -8.98 -14.16 -3.18
N LEU A 235 -9.31 -13.59 -4.34
CA LEU A 235 -10.48 -14.02 -5.14
C LEU A 235 -10.41 -15.48 -5.59
N LYS A 236 -9.20 -16.02 -5.78
CA LYS A 236 -8.98 -17.40 -6.24
C LYS A 236 -8.82 -18.39 -5.09
N ILE A 237 -8.24 -17.94 -3.96
CA ILE A 237 -7.89 -18.80 -2.83
C ILE A 237 -8.74 -18.56 -1.57
N GLY A 238 -9.72 -17.67 -1.64
CA GLY A 238 -10.60 -17.26 -0.55
C GLY A 238 -9.97 -16.18 0.35
N ALA A 239 -8.75 -16.41 0.84
CA ALA A 239 -8.06 -15.46 1.70
C ALA A 239 -6.54 -15.51 1.55
N GLY A 240 -5.87 -14.39 1.84
CA GLY A 240 -4.41 -14.27 1.86
C GLY A 240 -3.95 -13.20 2.84
N MET A 241 -2.68 -13.23 3.20
CA MET A 241 -2.05 -12.24 4.07
C MET A 241 -0.87 -11.61 3.35
N ASN A 242 -0.86 -10.28 3.28
CA ASN A 242 0.30 -9.52 2.86
C ASN A 242 1.11 -9.14 4.10
N VAL A 243 2.41 -9.45 4.10
CA VAL A 243 3.35 -9.08 5.17
C VAL A 243 4.47 -8.28 4.52
N ASP A 244 4.52 -6.99 4.84
CA ASP A 244 5.45 -6.03 4.26
C ASP A 244 6.37 -5.48 5.34
N MET A 245 7.58 -6.04 5.42
CA MET A 245 8.59 -5.66 6.40
C MET A 245 9.43 -4.50 5.87
N GLY A 246 9.21 -3.31 6.42
CA GLY A 246 10.00 -2.12 6.14
C GLY A 246 11.18 -1.94 7.10
N GLY A 247 11.79 -0.75 7.07
CA GLY A 247 12.91 -0.40 7.94
C GLY A 247 12.54 -0.29 9.41
N GLY A 248 11.41 0.35 9.75
CA GLY A 248 10.99 0.55 11.13
C GLY A 248 9.78 -0.28 11.57
N THR A 249 8.98 -0.74 10.61
CA THR A 249 7.69 -1.38 10.90
C THR A 249 7.36 -2.42 9.85
N THR A 250 6.62 -3.44 10.28
CA THR A 250 6.03 -4.46 9.41
C THR A 250 4.53 -4.21 9.34
N LYS A 251 3.99 -4.12 8.12
CA LYS A 251 2.55 -4.00 7.87
C LYS A 251 2.00 -5.36 7.51
N ILE A 252 0.89 -5.71 8.14
CA ILE A 252 0.18 -6.96 7.90
C ILE A 252 -1.22 -6.58 7.41
N ALA A 253 -1.63 -7.14 6.29
CA ALA A 253 -2.97 -6.92 5.74
C ALA A 253 -3.61 -8.25 5.37
N ILE A 254 -4.80 -8.50 5.91
CA ILE A 254 -5.62 -9.68 5.58
C ILE A 254 -6.48 -9.32 4.38
N ALA A 255 -6.28 -10.03 3.27
CA ALA A 255 -7.08 -9.95 2.07
C ALA A 255 -8.07 -11.11 2.01
N GLN A 256 -9.35 -10.81 1.75
CA GLN A 256 -10.41 -11.78 1.58
C GLN A 256 -11.33 -11.33 0.44
N ASP A 257 -11.64 -12.24 -0.48
CA ASP A 257 -12.58 -12.01 -1.59
C ASP A 257 -12.31 -10.71 -2.38
N GLY A 258 -11.04 -10.42 -2.65
CA GLY A 258 -10.63 -9.24 -3.43
C GLY A 258 -10.47 -7.95 -2.62
N LYS A 259 -10.71 -7.99 -1.30
CA LYS A 259 -10.72 -6.81 -0.43
C LYS A 259 -9.79 -6.98 0.75
N VAL A 260 -9.23 -5.87 1.24
CA VAL A 260 -8.50 -5.86 2.51
C VAL A 260 -9.53 -5.78 3.65
N ALA A 261 -9.59 -6.83 4.46
CA ALA A 261 -10.52 -6.97 5.58
C ALA A 261 -9.97 -6.34 6.87
N GLU A 262 -8.68 -6.52 7.12
CA GLU A 262 -8.01 -6.06 8.34
C GLU A 262 -6.58 -5.62 8.04
N THR A 263 -6.08 -4.66 8.83
CA THR A 263 -4.69 -4.21 8.79
C THR A 263 -4.11 -4.11 10.19
N MET A 264 -2.80 -4.32 10.29
CA MET A 264 -2.01 -4.14 11.50
C MET A 264 -0.64 -3.60 11.10
N ALA A 265 -0.02 -2.84 11.99
CA ALA A 265 1.39 -2.49 11.89
C ALA A 265 2.07 -2.71 13.23
N ILE A 266 3.24 -3.32 13.20
CA ILE A 266 4.07 -3.59 14.38
C ILE A 266 5.45 -2.96 14.19
N ASN A 267 6.08 -2.54 15.29
CA ASN A 267 7.42 -1.96 15.30
C ASN A 267 8.51 -3.04 15.22
N VAL A 268 8.41 -3.87 14.19
CA VAL A 268 9.41 -4.87 13.79
C VAL A 268 9.87 -4.48 12.40
N GLY A 269 11.16 -4.19 12.24
CA GLY A 269 11.72 -3.76 10.97
C GLY A 269 13.23 -3.93 10.90
N ALA A 270 13.76 -3.95 9.68
CA ALA A 270 15.16 -4.31 9.40
C ALA A 270 16.20 -3.25 9.82
N ARG A 271 15.77 -2.02 10.14
CA ARG A 271 16.63 -0.85 10.42
C ARG A 271 16.25 -0.13 11.71
N LEU A 272 15.66 -0.85 12.66
CA LEU A 272 15.42 -0.34 14.03
C LEU A 272 16.73 -0.09 14.79
N ILE A 273 17.77 -0.84 14.44
CA ILE A 273 19.16 -0.62 14.85
C ILE A 273 19.97 -0.64 13.56
N ALA A 274 20.70 0.42 13.26
CA ALA A 274 21.51 0.54 12.05
C ALA A 274 22.97 0.76 12.42
N TRP A 275 23.86 0.11 11.68
CA TRP A 275 25.30 0.14 11.88
C TRP A 275 26.04 0.25 10.54
N ASP A 276 27.30 0.67 10.62
CA ASP A 276 28.20 0.82 9.47
C ASP A 276 28.84 -0.52 9.04
N ALA A 277 29.74 -0.47 8.06
CA ALA A 277 30.44 -1.67 7.56
C ALA A 277 31.30 -2.36 8.64
N ASP A 278 31.72 -1.63 9.68
CA ASP A 278 32.52 -2.13 10.81
C ASP A 278 31.66 -2.55 12.01
N SER A 279 30.33 -2.59 11.82
CA SER A 279 29.32 -2.90 12.84
C SER A 279 29.22 -1.88 13.97
N VAL A 280 29.66 -0.65 13.75
CA VAL A 280 29.47 0.46 14.69
C VAL A 280 28.07 1.03 14.51
N VAL A 281 27.30 1.07 15.59
CA VAL A 281 25.92 1.55 15.57
C VAL A 281 25.87 3.04 15.26
N GLU A 282 25.16 3.42 14.20
CA GLU A 282 25.00 4.80 13.76
C GLU A 282 23.64 5.38 14.18
N ARG A 283 22.60 4.54 14.26
CA ARG A 283 21.23 4.96 14.59
C ARG A 283 20.49 3.86 15.35
N ILE A 284 19.67 4.28 16.32
CA ILE A 284 18.83 3.39 17.12
C ILE A 284 17.45 4.03 17.25
N GLU A 285 16.42 3.30 16.84
CA GLU A 285 15.03 3.64 17.10
C GLU A 285 14.60 3.14 18.49
N GLU A 286 13.62 3.81 19.11
CA GLU A 286 13.18 3.47 20.47
C GLU A 286 12.68 2.02 20.60
N ALA A 287 11.98 1.52 19.57
CA ALA A 287 11.56 0.12 19.52
C ALA A 287 12.76 -0.84 19.47
N GLY A 288 13.78 -0.51 18.66
CA GLY A 288 15.03 -1.29 18.60
C GLY A 288 15.74 -1.33 19.94
N ARG A 289 15.82 -0.19 20.65
CA ARG A 289 16.36 -0.11 22.01
C ARG A 289 15.57 -0.97 23.01
N THR A 290 14.24 -0.87 22.96
CA THR A 290 13.35 -1.64 23.85
C THR A 290 13.53 -3.14 23.65
N ILE A 291 13.58 -3.60 22.40
CA ILE A 291 13.75 -5.01 22.05
C ILE A 291 15.15 -5.50 22.44
N ALA A 292 16.20 -4.75 22.14
CA ALA A 292 17.57 -5.12 22.54
C ALA A 292 17.71 -5.27 24.06
N ASN A 293 17.17 -4.33 24.84
CA ASN A 293 17.18 -4.41 26.29
C ASN A 293 16.43 -5.65 26.81
N SER A 294 15.35 -6.07 26.15
CA SER A 294 14.56 -7.24 26.55
C SER A 294 15.33 -8.57 26.43
N VAL A 295 16.36 -8.61 25.57
CA VAL A 295 17.26 -9.76 25.39
C VAL A 295 18.64 -9.54 26.04
N GLY A 296 18.78 -8.51 26.87
CA GLY A 296 20.01 -8.22 27.62
C GLY A 296 21.14 -7.60 26.79
N VAL A 297 20.82 -7.00 25.63
CA VAL A 297 21.78 -6.32 24.75
C VAL A 297 21.67 -4.79 24.96
N ASP A 298 22.76 -4.15 25.39
CA ASP A 298 22.82 -2.69 25.57
C ASP A 298 23.39 -1.99 24.33
N VAL A 299 22.51 -1.59 23.41
CA VAL A 299 22.90 -0.88 22.18
C VAL A 299 23.11 0.62 22.41
N GLN A 300 24.25 1.12 21.93
CA GLN A 300 24.62 2.54 22.01
C GLN A 300 25.23 3.01 20.69
N VAL A 301 24.85 4.21 20.27
CA VAL A 301 25.45 4.86 19.09
C VAL A 301 26.96 5.04 19.30
N GLY A 302 27.75 4.75 18.27
CA GLY A 302 29.20 4.79 18.30
C GLY A 302 29.87 3.55 18.91
N LYS A 303 29.11 2.56 19.38
CA LYS A 303 29.64 1.27 19.82
C LYS A 303 29.47 0.21 18.77
N ARG A 304 30.41 -0.74 18.73
CA ARG A 304 30.30 -1.94 17.91
C ARG A 304 29.24 -2.87 18.49
N MET A 305 28.42 -3.46 17.61
CA MET A 305 27.46 -4.52 17.94
C MET A 305 28.02 -5.86 17.44
N GLU A 306 28.20 -6.81 18.36
CA GLU A 306 28.75 -8.13 18.05
C GLU A 306 27.73 -9.01 17.32
N GLU A 307 28.19 -10.01 16.55
CA GLU A 307 27.28 -10.88 15.80
C GLU A 307 26.31 -11.66 16.69
N GLU A 308 26.76 -12.10 17.87
CA GLU A 308 25.88 -12.78 18.84
C GLU A 308 24.76 -11.85 19.36
N GLU A 309 25.05 -10.55 19.50
CA GLU A 309 24.06 -9.56 19.92
C GLU A 309 23.05 -9.30 18.80
N LYS A 310 23.52 -9.20 17.56
CA LYS A 310 22.65 -9.06 16.38
C LYS A 310 21.71 -10.24 16.23
N GLU A 311 22.22 -11.47 16.40
CA GLU A 311 21.42 -12.70 16.31
C GLU A 311 20.33 -12.75 17.39
N LYS A 312 20.65 -12.43 18.66
CA LYS A 312 19.66 -12.35 19.75
C LYS A 312 18.55 -11.35 19.46
N VAL A 313 18.90 -10.16 18.95
CA VAL A 313 17.92 -9.14 18.60
C VAL A 313 17.07 -9.57 17.41
N ALA A 314 17.67 -10.18 16.39
CA ALA A 314 16.98 -10.67 15.21
C ALA A 314 16.00 -11.80 15.55
N GLU A 315 16.40 -12.75 16.39
CA GLU A 315 15.53 -13.82 16.88
C GLU A 315 14.32 -13.26 17.61
N LYS A 316 14.53 -12.28 18.51
CA LYS A 316 13.42 -11.65 19.22
C LYS A 316 12.49 -10.86 18.30
N LEU A 317 13.01 -10.17 17.29
CA LEU A 317 12.21 -9.50 16.27
C LEU A 317 11.35 -10.50 15.48
N ALA A 318 11.92 -11.65 15.13
CA ALA A 318 11.21 -12.72 14.43
C ALA A 318 10.09 -13.30 15.30
N ASP A 319 10.36 -13.58 16.59
CA ASP A 319 9.35 -14.05 17.54
C ASP A 319 8.15 -13.10 17.61
N LEU A 320 8.41 -11.79 17.78
CA LEU A 320 7.36 -10.77 17.83
C LEU A 320 6.55 -10.70 16.53
N LEU A 321 7.19 -10.88 15.38
CA LEU A 321 6.49 -10.97 14.11
C LEU A 321 5.59 -12.21 14.07
N PHE A 322 6.06 -13.39 14.49
CA PHE A 322 5.25 -14.60 14.52
C PHE A 322 4.11 -14.57 15.54
N GLU A 323 4.28 -13.88 16.68
CA GLU A 323 3.18 -13.57 17.62
C GLU A 323 2.07 -12.79 16.90
N ALA A 324 2.44 -11.75 16.13
CA ALA A 324 1.50 -10.96 15.33
C ALA A 324 0.79 -11.78 14.24
N LEU A 325 1.55 -12.60 13.50
CA LEU A 325 1.04 -13.39 12.37
C LEU A 325 0.10 -14.53 12.83
N SER A 326 0.43 -15.18 13.94
CA SER A 326 -0.34 -16.32 14.47
C SER A 326 -1.59 -15.90 15.24
N ARG A 327 -1.73 -14.61 15.60
CA ARG A 327 -2.79 -14.10 16.49
C ARG A 327 -2.86 -14.87 17.82
N SER A 328 -1.71 -15.29 18.34
CA SER A 328 -1.59 -15.89 19.67
C SER A 328 -1.82 -14.83 20.77
N GLU A 329 -1.74 -15.23 22.05
CA GLU A 329 -1.60 -14.22 23.12
C GLU A 329 -0.33 -13.39 22.88
N TYR A 330 -0.50 -12.07 22.87
CA TYR A 330 0.60 -11.13 22.70
C TYR A 330 1.46 -11.06 23.96
N SER A 331 2.78 -11.12 23.81
CA SER A 331 3.69 -10.76 24.89
C SER A 331 3.57 -9.28 25.24
N GLN A 332 4.12 -8.84 26.37
CA GLN A 332 4.10 -7.42 26.75
C GLN A 332 4.80 -6.49 25.74
N LEU A 333 5.62 -7.05 24.85
CA LEU A 333 6.35 -6.33 23.82
C LEU A 333 5.59 -6.24 22.48
N ALA A 334 4.62 -7.12 22.24
CA ALA A 334 3.87 -7.22 20.99
C ALA A 334 2.62 -6.33 20.96
#